data_AF-A0A1B7MWQ9-F1
#
_entry.id   AF-A0A1B7MWQ9-F1
#
_cell.length_a   1.000
_cell.length_b   1.000
_cell.length_c   1.000
_cell.angle_alpha   90.00
_cell.angle_beta   90.00
_cell.angle_gamma   90.00
#
_symmetry.space_group_name_H-M   'P 1'
#
loop_
_entity.id
_entity.type
_entity.pdbx_description
1 polymer ?
#
loop_
_entity_poly.entity_id
_entity_poly.type
_entity_poly.pdbx_seq_one_letter_code
_entity_poly.pdbx_strand_id
1 'polypeptide(L)'
;MVINITQKIKRVRPRLTVTQKASRREKAVGLSNAINEAREAYQEEAAAISEKYKRSIKWTRQQLHNDRGLRKHRKPNAWNAFTSQKLNEANEALPVGQRWKLTEFIAEHGQELTTGYCRLSASEKEKLRRKVHTLRKNRVKIVRSNPKILQKQVNAMFQSMEKEWESITSQTGVEGFYVAVRGDVEHFHESKIFYTPRAQSFIKEISHLDPKRFALKFESWVTGDFDTRANATQRLPPTKLISLCRTNIQEGLTSLMRSICQDAIVKKYNLSKKKIKMNYDNYEQKIVEMHGIALEGWTCGKVQNPGKIGRREDLVTLFNALVNDHCLWVRLTEEQVEQRTASNRERVKNGEAIYKPRKAMKRKVTGGSKSAAVIGDTDSSENEQEVDDDDEEEEEEEEEEEEEEEQGTEGAVVVG
;
A
#
# COMPACT_ATOMS: atom_id res chain seq x y z
N MET A 1 -58.77 -18.06 3.46
CA MET A 1 -57.77 -16.99 3.30
C MET A 1 -57.25 -17.04 1.87
N VAL A 2 -57.56 -16.03 1.05
CA VAL A 2 -57.24 -16.01 -0.39
C VAL A 2 -55.91 -15.30 -0.58
N ILE A 3 -54.89 -16.03 -1.01
CA ILE A 3 -53.54 -15.51 -1.27
C ILE A 3 -53.54 -14.85 -2.66
N ASN A 4 -53.57 -13.53 -2.70
CA ASN A 4 -53.45 -12.74 -3.93
C ASN A 4 -52.00 -12.78 -4.44
N ILE A 5 -51.72 -13.66 -5.39
CA ILE A 5 -50.45 -13.72 -6.12
C ILE A 5 -50.43 -12.58 -7.14
N THR A 6 -49.87 -11.44 -6.76
CA THR A 6 -49.61 -10.32 -7.68
C THR A 6 -48.41 -10.66 -8.56
N GLN A 7 -48.69 -11.05 -9.81
CA GLN A 7 -47.66 -11.26 -10.82
C GLN A 7 -46.91 -9.95 -11.10
N LYS A 8 -45.62 -9.90 -10.75
CA LYS A 8 -44.75 -8.76 -11.07
C LYS A 8 -44.57 -8.65 -12.58
N ILE A 9 -45.36 -7.78 -13.22
CA ILE A 9 -45.20 -7.41 -14.63
C ILE A 9 -43.78 -6.86 -14.82
N LYS A 10 -42.94 -7.59 -15.56
CA LYS A 10 -41.59 -7.14 -15.92
C LYS A 10 -41.73 -5.91 -16.83
N ARG A 11 -41.47 -4.72 -16.29
CA ARG A 11 -41.40 -3.48 -17.07
C ARG A 11 -40.26 -3.58 -18.08
N VAL A 12 -40.59 -3.88 -19.34
CA VAL A 12 -39.64 -3.82 -20.45
C VAL A 12 -39.33 -2.36 -20.72
N ARG A 13 -38.11 -1.91 -20.43
CA ARG A 13 -37.68 -0.54 -20.75
C ARG A 13 -37.58 -0.41 -22.28
N PRO A 14 -38.18 0.63 -22.90
CA PRO A 14 -38.11 0.81 -24.35
C PRO A 14 -36.66 0.96 -24.81
N ARG A 15 -36.31 0.29 -25.91
CA ARG A 15 -34.97 0.38 -26.50
C ARG A 15 -34.76 1.78 -27.06
N LEU A 16 -33.67 2.43 -26.65
CA LEU A 16 -33.29 3.75 -27.17
C LEU A 16 -33.05 3.69 -28.68
N THR A 17 -33.58 4.66 -29.40
CA THR A 17 -33.33 4.84 -30.83
C THR A 17 -31.87 5.17 -31.09
N VAL A 18 -31.39 4.95 -32.32
CA VAL A 18 -30.02 5.29 -32.73
C VAL A 18 -29.72 6.78 -32.52
N THR A 19 -30.69 7.65 -32.81
CA THR A 19 -30.58 9.10 -32.60
C THR A 19 -30.46 9.47 -31.11
N GLN A 20 -31.23 8.83 -30.23
CA GLN A 20 -31.10 9.03 -28.78
C GLN A 20 -29.76 8.54 -28.24
N LYS A 21 -29.22 7.43 -28.78
CA LYS A 21 -27.89 6.94 -28.43
C LYS A 21 -26.79 7.92 -28.89
N ALA A 22 -26.90 8.47 -30.09
CA ALA A 22 -25.97 9.47 -30.62
C ALA A 22 -25.98 10.75 -29.76
N SER A 23 -27.15 11.31 -29.47
CA SER A 23 -27.27 12.50 -28.60
C SER A 23 -26.73 12.25 -27.18
N ARG A 24 -26.93 11.03 -26.63
CA ARG A 24 -26.33 10.66 -25.33
C ARG A 24 -24.80 10.60 -25.40
N ARG A 25 -24.23 10.08 -26.48
CA ARG A 25 -22.77 10.04 -26.68
C ARG A 25 -22.21 11.44 -26.78
N GLU A 26 -22.83 12.31 -27.57
CA GLU A 26 -22.42 13.71 -27.72
C GLU A 26 -22.44 14.45 -26.38
N LYS A 27 -23.52 14.32 -25.60
CA LYS A 27 -23.60 14.91 -24.24
C LYS A 27 -22.55 14.34 -23.29
N ALA A 28 -22.27 13.03 -23.35
CA ALA A 28 -21.26 12.40 -22.52
C ALA A 28 -19.85 12.88 -22.88
N VAL A 29 -19.55 13.03 -24.17
CA VAL A 29 -18.28 13.60 -24.66
C VAL A 29 -18.16 15.06 -24.22
N GLY A 30 -19.20 15.87 -24.42
CA GLY A 30 -19.22 17.27 -23.98
C GLY A 30 -19.01 17.43 -22.47
N LEU A 31 -19.66 16.60 -21.65
CA LEU A 31 -19.46 16.58 -20.20
C LEU A 31 -18.03 16.17 -19.83
N SER A 32 -17.49 15.14 -20.47
CA SER A 32 -16.11 14.69 -20.21
C SER A 32 -15.09 15.78 -20.55
N ASN A 33 -15.29 16.48 -21.67
CA ASN A 33 -14.43 17.59 -22.07
C ASN A 33 -14.51 18.74 -21.06
N ALA A 34 -15.72 19.14 -20.67
CA ALA A 34 -15.90 20.19 -19.66
C ALA A 34 -15.28 19.83 -18.29
N ILE A 35 -15.34 18.56 -17.89
CA ILE A 35 -14.68 18.09 -16.66
C ILE A 35 -13.15 18.14 -16.79
N ASN A 36 -12.59 17.79 -17.95
CA ASN A 36 -11.16 17.85 -18.19
C ASN A 36 -10.66 19.30 -18.22
N GLU A 37 -11.38 20.20 -18.90
CA GLU A 37 -11.09 21.63 -18.92
C GLU A 37 -11.11 22.23 -17.51
N ALA A 38 -12.11 21.89 -16.69
CA ALA A 38 -12.16 22.32 -15.29
C ALA A 38 -10.98 21.76 -14.45
N ARG A 39 -10.50 20.55 -14.75
CA ARG A 39 -9.33 19.96 -14.09
C ARG A 39 -8.04 20.66 -14.50
N GLU A 40 -7.90 21.03 -15.76
CA GLU A 40 -6.74 21.77 -16.28
C GLU A 40 -6.68 23.17 -15.67
N ALA A 41 -7.78 23.93 -15.71
CA ALA A 41 -7.89 25.24 -15.07
C ALA A 41 -7.54 25.19 -13.58
N TYR A 42 -8.03 24.17 -12.87
CA TYR A 42 -7.68 23.95 -11.46
C TYR A 42 -6.18 23.71 -11.25
N GLN A 43 -5.51 22.96 -12.13
CA GLN A 43 -4.07 22.72 -12.03
C GLN A 43 -3.26 23.98 -12.29
N GLU A 44 -3.65 24.79 -13.27
CA GLU A 44 -3.02 26.07 -13.59
C GLU A 44 -3.17 27.08 -12.45
N GLU A 45 -4.38 27.22 -11.90
CA GLU A 45 -4.62 28.08 -10.73
C GLU A 45 -3.82 27.63 -9.51
N ALA A 46 -3.79 26.31 -9.24
CA ALA A 46 -3.00 25.77 -8.15
C ALA A 46 -1.50 26.06 -8.33
N ALA A 47 -0.97 25.96 -9.56
CA ALA A 47 0.41 26.29 -9.86
C ALA A 47 0.69 27.80 -9.69
N ALA A 48 -0.19 28.67 -10.18
CA ALA A 48 -0.07 30.12 -10.03
C ALA A 48 -0.08 30.57 -8.56
N ILE A 49 -0.96 29.99 -7.73
CA ILE A 49 -0.99 30.25 -6.28
C ILE A 49 0.31 29.74 -5.63
N SER A 50 0.76 28.54 -6.02
CA SER A 50 1.99 27.94 -5.51
C SER A 50 3.21 28.84 -5.76
N GLU A 51 3.34 29.36 -6.97
CA GLU A 51 4.41 30.26 -7.39
C GLU A 51 4.32 31.61 -6.68
N LYS A 52 3.13 32.23 -6.66
CA LYS A 52 2.89 33.54 -6.02
C LYS A 52 3.25 33.55 -4.54
N TYR A 53 2.94 32.48 -3.81
CA TYR A 53 3.17 32.39 -2.36
C TYR A 53 4.37 31.51 -1.97
N LYS A 54 5.17 31.06 -2.93
CA LYS A 54 6.36 30.20 -2.73
C LYS A 54 6.07 28.96 -1.87
N ARG A 55 4.94 28.29 -2.15
CA ARG A 55 4.57 27.00 -1.53
C ARG A 55 4.74 25.87 -2.52
N SER A 56 4.71 24.62 -2.07
CA SER A 56 4.75 23.46 -2.96
C SER A 56 3.39 23.24 -3.63
N ILE A 57 3.40 22.79 -4.90
CA ILE A 57 2.17 22.54 -5.66
C ILE A 57 1.31 21.48 -4.94
N LYS A 58 1.94 20.44 -4.39
CA LYS A 58 1.28 19.40 -3.57
C LYS A 58 0.51 20.02 -2.39
N TRP A 59 1.15 20.91 -1.63
CA TRP A 59 0.52 21.59 -0.49
C TRP A 59 -0.65 22.47 -0.95
N THR A 60 -0.47 23.25 -2.03
CA THR A 60 -1.50 24.16 -2.55
C THR A 60 -2.73 23.40 -3.05
N ARG A 61 -2.53 22.31 -3.81
CA ARG A 61 -3.62 21.41 -4.23
C ARG A 61 -4.36 20.81 -3.04
N GLN A 62 -3.63 20.36 -2.02
CA GLN A 62 -4.24 19.83 -0.80
C GLN A 62 -5.09 20.90 -0.09
N GLN A 63 -4.65 22.16 -0.04
CA GLN A 63 -5.45 23.24 0.56
C GLN A 63 -6.72 23.54 -0.23
N LEU A 64 -6.62 23.61 -1.56
CA LEU A 64 -7.78 23.85 -2.43
C LEU A 64 -8.81 22.71 -2.34
N HIS A 65 -8.36 21.45 -2.27
CA HIS A 65 -9.25 20.30 -2.07
C HIS A 65 -9.84 20.20 -0.66
N ASN A 66 -9.09 20.64 0.35
CA ASN A 66 -9.54 20.65 1.74
C ASN A 66 -10.57 21.74 2.03
N ASP A 67 -10.97 22.55 1.05
CA ASP A 67 -11.98 23.56 1.27
C ASP A 67 -13.28 22.89 1.73
N ARG A 68 -13.61 23.17 2.98
CA ARG A 68 -14.82 22.66 3.65
C ARG A 68 -16.08 23.32 3.09
N GLY A 69 -15.97 24.17 2.07
CA GLY A 69 -17.09 24.81 1.37
C GLY A 69 -18.14 23.83 0.83
N LEU A 70 -17.78 22.55 0.58
CA LEU A 70 -18.75 21.51 0.22
C LEU A 70 -19.60 21.03 1.41
N ARG A 71 -19.15 21.22 2.65
CA ARG A 71 -19.96 20.89 3.82
C ARG A 71 -21.04 21.96 3.96
N LYS A 72 -22.30 21.56 3.82
CA LYS A 72 -23.46 22.43 4.10
C LYS A 72 -23.28 23.07 5.47
N HIS A 73 -22.95 24.36 5.50
CA HIS A 73 -22.90 25.09 6.75
C HIS A 73 -24.30 25.18 7.33
N ARG A 74 -24.45 24.86 8.62
CA ARG A 74 -25.72 25.07 9.31
C ARG A 74 -26.11 26.55 9.20
N LYS A 75 -27.35 26.82 8.79
CA LYS A 75 -27.89 28.18 8.68
C LYS A 75 -27.64 28.95 10.00
N PRO A 76 -27.22 30.22 9.96
CA PRO A 76 -27.03 31.02 11.16
C PRO A 76 -28.30 31.01 12.03
N ASN A 77 -28.16 30.67 13.30
CA ASN A 77 -29.26 30.76 14.26
C ASN A 77 -29.34 32.19 14.80
N ALA A 78 -30.52 32.81 14.76
CA ALA A 78 -30.74 34.15 15.27
C ALA A 78 -30.52 34.24 16.79
N TRP A 79 -30.89 33.18 17.54
CA TRP A 79 -30.65 33.10 18.98
C TRP A 79 -29.16 33.17 19.30
N ASN A 80 -28.34 32.29 18.70
CA ASN A 80 -26.90 32.28 18.94
C ASN A 80 -26.23 33.61 18.53
N ALA A 81 -26.75 34.27 17.49
CA ALA A 81 -26.29 35.59 17.07
C ALA A 81 -26.60 36.65 18.14
N PHE A 82 -27.81 36.65 18.68
CA PHE A 82 -28.24 37.54 19.75
C PHE A 82 -27.44 37.33 21.03
N THR A 83 -27.33 36.09 21.50
CA THR A 83 -26.57 35.75 22.72
C THR A 83 -25.10 36.13 22.58
N SER A 84 -24.48 35.87 21.42
CA SER A 84 -23.09 36.28 21.17
C SER A 84 -22.92 37.80 21.16
N GLN A 85 -23.90 38.55 20.63
CA GLN A 85 -23.86 40.00 20.66
C GLN A 85 -23.96 40.52 22.09
N LYS A 86 -24.91 40.02 22.88
CA LYS A 86 -25.10 40.43 24.28
C LYS A 86 -23.91 40.07 25.17
N LEU A 87 -23.31 38.89 24.94
CA LEU A 87 -22.07 38.50 25.61
C LEU A 87 -20.91 39.45 25.29
N ASN A 88 -20.78 39.87 24.03
CA ASN A 88 -19.75 40.83 23.66
C ASN A 88 -19.99 42.21 24.30
N GLU A 89 -21.24 42.69 24.29
CA GLU A 89 -21.63 43.95 24.97
C GLU A 89 -21.29 43.91 26.47
N ALA A 90 -21.58 42.78 27.15
CA ALA A 90 -21.24 42.60 28.56
C ALA A 90 -19.71 42.54 28.80
N ASN A 91 -18.96 41.90 27.90
CA ASN A 91 -17.51 41.81 28.00
C ASN A 91 -16.79 43.13 27.69
N GLU A 92 -17.38 44.00 26.86
CA GLU A 92 -16.85 45.35 26.59
C GLU A 92 -16.95 46.28 27.81
N ALA A 93 -17.91 46.04 28.70
CA ALA A 93 -18.08 46.79 29.95
C ALA A 93 -17.11 46.33 31.08
N LEU A 94 -16.45 45.18 30.92
CA LEU A 94 -15.52 44.65 31.91
C LEU A 94 -14.09 45.19 31.71
N PRO A 95 -13.28 45.28 32.78
CA PRO A 95 -11.90 45.71 32.68
C PRO A 95 -11.05 44.70 31.88
N VAL A 96 -10.01 45.21 31.21
CA VAL A 96 -9.11 44.42 30.38
C VAL A 96 -8.51 43.27 31.20
N GLY A 97 -8.77 42.04 30.78
CA GLY A 97 -8.30 40.81 31.44
C GLY A 97 -9.41 39.98 32.09
N GLN A 98 -10.56 40.58 32.37
CA GLN A 98 -11.76 39.85 32.79
C GLN A 98 -12.71 39.65 31.61
N ARG A 99 -13.29 38.46 31.51
CA ARG A 99 -14.31 38.13 30.51
C ARG A 99 -15.24 37.07 31.04
N TRP A 100 -16.52 37.20 30.73
CA TRP A 100 -17.50 36.15 30.88
C TRP A 100 -17.22 34.99 29.92
N LYS A 101 -17.26 33.76 30.43
CA LYS A 101 -17.39 32.59 29.57
C LYS A 101 -18.85 32.45 29.14
N LEU A 102 -19.07 31.94 27.94
CA LEU A 102 -20.43 31.80 27.38
C LEU A 102 -21.35 30.94 28.27
N THR A 103 -20.82 29.88 28.88
CA THR A 103 -21.58 28.98 29.75
C THR A 103 -22.02 29.67 31.04
N GLU A 104 -21.09 30.39 31.69
CA GLU A 104 -21.35 31.16 32.92
C GLU A 104 -22.37 32.28 32.63
N PHE A 105 -22.20 33.00 31.53
CA PHE A 105 -23.11 34.07 31.11
C PHE A 105 -24.53 33.57 30.82
N ILE A 106 -24.67 32.41 30.18
CA ILE A 106 -26.00 31.82 29.90
C ILE A 106 -26.66 31.36 31.20
N ALA A 107 -25.89 30.80 32.15
CA ALA A 107 -26.43 30.35 33.43
C ALA A 107 -26.98 31.52 34.26
N GLU A 108 -26.27 32.65 34.28
CA GLU A 108 -26.65 33.82 35.08
C GLU A 108 -27.72 34.68 34.40
N HIS A 109 -27.59 34.95 33.10
CA HIS A 109 -28.49 35.85 32.37
C HIS A 109 -29.53 35.11 31.51
N GLY A 110 -29.73 33.81 31.72
CA GLY A 110 -30.57 32.97 30.86
C GLY A 110 -32.01 33.49 30.70
N GLN A 111 -32.61 33.97 31.78
CA GLN A 111 -33.98 34.51 31.78
C GLN A 111 -34.07 35.84 31.01
N GLU A 112 -33.12 36.76 31.22
CA GLU A 112 -33.04 38.05 30.54
C GLU A 112 -32.79 37.88 29.03
N LEU A 113 -31.91 36.95 28.66
CA LEU A 113 -31.63 36.62 27.26
C LEU A 113 -32.89 36.08 26.57
N THR A 114 -33.61 35.17 27.23
CA THR A 114 -34.82 34.54 26.68
C THR A 114 -35.92 35.56 26.47
N THR A 115 -36.20 36.38 27.50
CA THR A 115 -37.21 37.45 27.41
C THR A 115 -36.83 38.51 26.39
N GLY A 116 -35.56 38.94 26.37
CA GLY A 116 -35.03 39.89 25.38
C GLY A 116 -35.16 39.39 23.94
N TYR A 117 -34.90 38.12 23.69
CA TYR A 117 -35.04 37.54 22.35
C TYR A 117 -36.50 37.36 21.91
N CYS A 118 -37.40 37.03 22.84
CA CYS A 118 -38.84 36.97 22.54
C CYS A 118 -39.39 38.33 22.11
N ARG A 119 -38.87 39.43 22.68
CA ARG A 119 -39.24 40.81 22.31
C ARG A 119 -38.73 41.24 20.93
N LEU A 120 -37.71 40.58 20.38
CA LEU A 120 -37.17 40.93 19.06
C LEU A 120 -38.16 40.60 17.93
N SER A 121 -38.35 41.57 17.05
CA SER A 121 -39.12 41.43 15.83
C SER A 121 -38.45 40.47 14.84
N ALA A 122 -39.22 39.93 13.88
CA ALA A 122 -38.70 39.08 12.82
C ALA A 122 -37.63 39.80 11.97
N SER A 123 -37.79 41.12 11.77
CA SER A 123 -36.85 41.93 10.99
C SER A 123 -35.47 42.04 11.66
N GLU A 124 -35.44 42.19 12.98
CA GLU A 124 -34.20 42.28 13.76
C GLU A 124 -33.50 40.92 13.84
N LYS A 125 -34.27 39.84 14.05
CA LYS A 125 -33.76 38.47 13.99
C LYS A 125 -33.07 38.19 12.65
N GLU A 126 -33.62 38.67 11.54
CA GLU A 126 -33.01 38.51 10.21
C GLU A 126 -31.76 39.38 10.03
N LYS A 127 -31.74 40.61 10.57
CA LYS A 127 -30.53 41.44 10.61
C LYS A 127 -29.39 40.73 11.35
N LEU A 128 -29.68 40.09 12.49
CA LEU A 128 -28.71 39.30 13.25
C LEU A 128 -28.17 38.10 12.45
N ARG A 129 -29.05 37.35 11.77
CA ARG A 129 -28.63 36.24 10.88
C ARG A 129 -27.73 36.73 9.76
N ARG A 130 -28.09 37.84 9.12
CA ARG A 130 -27.28 38.47 8.06
C ARG A 130 -25.90 38.89 8.58
N LYS A 131 -25.83 39.52 9.76
CA LYS A 131 -24.55 39.91 10.39
C LYS A 131 -23.66 38.69 10.65
N VAL A 132 -24.21 37.60 11.19
CA VAL A 132 -23.44 36.35 11.37
C VAL A 132 -23.03 35.74 10.04
N HIS A 133 -23.88 35.81 9.01
CA HIS A 133 -23.55 35.32 7.68
C HIS A 133 -22.41 36.10 7.03
N THR A 134 -22.43 37.44 7.11
CA THR A 134 -21.34 38.29 6.60
C THR A 134 -20.05 38.05 7.38
N LEU A 135 -20.11 37.95 8.72
CA LEU A 135 -18.94 37.58 9.52
C LEU A 135 -18.36 36.20 9.15
N ARG A 136 -19.23 35.21 8.88
CA ARG A 136 -18.79 33.88 8.43
C ARG A 136 -18.12 33.92 7.05
N LYS A 137 -18.64 34.72 6.12
CA LYS A 137 -18.05 34.93 4.78
C LYS A 137 -16.72 35.66 4.85
N ASN A 138 -16.63 36.69 5.69
CA ASN A 138 -15.44 37.53 5.81
C ASN A 138 -14.33 36.87 6.64
N ARG A 139 -14.65 35.81 7.40
CA ARG A 139 -13.66 35.07 8.18
C ARG A 139 -12.79 34.24 7.23
N VAL A 140 -11.65 34.82 6.83
CA VAL A 140 -10.57 34.10 6.16
C VAL A 140 -10.03 33.06 7.14
N LYS A 141 -10.51 31.81 7.02
CA LYS A 141 -9.93 30.71 7.76
C LYS A 141 -8.65 30.32 7.04
N ILE A 142 -7.51 30.66 7.63
CA ILE A 142 -6.26 30.00 7.29
C ILE A 142 -6.43 28.54 7.70
N VAL A 143 -6.68 27.67 6.72
CA VAL A 143 -6.76 26.23 6.96
C VAL A 143 -5.35 25.77 7.28
N ARG A 144 -5.06 25.66 8.58
CA ARG A 144 -3.89 24.91 9.03
C ARG A 144 -4.30 23.44 9.00
N SER A 145 -3.74 22.69 8.06
CA SER A 145 -3.83 21.23 8.02
C SER A 145 -3.07 20.66 9.22
N ASN A 146 -3.69 20.65 10.40
CA ASN A 146 -3.15 19.92 11.53
C ASN A 146 -3.27 18.42 11.21
N PRO A 147 -2.16 17.65 11.23
CA PRO A 147 -2.20 16.23 10.94
C PRO A 147 -3.20 15.43 11.79
N LYS A 148 -3.42 15.82 13.05
CA LYS A 148 -4.46 15.21 13.92
C LYS A 148 -5.88 15.46 13.41
N ILE A 149 -6.14 16.63 12.80
CA ILE A 149 -7.45 16.94 12.21
C ILE A 149 -7.67 16.07 10.97
N LEU A 150 -6.63 15.90 10.14
CA LEU A 150 -6.69 15.00 8.99
C LEU A 150 -6.95 13.56 9.42
N GLN A 151 -6.25 13.07 10.44
CA GLN A 151 -6.50 11.73 11.01
C GLN A 151 -7.95 11.55 11.47
N LYS A 152 -8.50 12.51 12.24
CA LYS A 152 -9.91 12.46 12.67
C LYS A 152 -10.87 12.45 11.48
N GLN A 153 -10.56 13.22 10.44
CA GLN A 153 -11.38 13.25 9.22
C GLN A 153 -11.34 11.93 8.46
N VAL A 154 -10.15 11.35 8.28
CA VAL A 154 -9.95 10.04 7.67
C VAL A 154 -10.72 8.98 8.45
N ASN A 155 -10.55 8.90 9.77
CA ASN A 155 -11.27 7.94 10.63
C ASN A 155 -12.80 8.06 10.47
N ALA A 156 -13.35 9.29 10.52
CA ALA A 156 -14.79 9.50 10.37
C ALA A 156 -15.32 9.09 8.99
N MET A 157 -14.55 9.33 7.92
CA MET A 157 -14.92 8.90 6.57
C MET A 157 -14.91 7.38 6.43
N PHE A 158 -13.87 6.71 6.93
CA PHE A 158 -13.77 5.25 6.87
C PHE A 158 -14.82 4.55 7.73
N GLN A 159 -15.17 5.09 8.91
CA GLN A 159 -16.30 4.60 9.71
C GLN A 159 -17.64 4.69 8.95
N SER A 160 -17.85 5.77 8.18
CA SER A 160 -19.05 5.89 7.34
C SER A 160 -19.04 4.85 6.21
N MET A 161 -17.90 4.67 5.55
CA MET A 161 -17.75 3.68 4.48
C MET A 161 -17.96 2.25 4.99
N GLU A 162 -17.44 1.92 6.17
CA GLU A 162 -17.61 0.62 6.81
C GLU A 162 -19.09 0.29 7.03
N LYS A 163 -19.86 1.23 7.60
CA LYS A 163 -21.31 1.08 7.76
C LYS A 163 -22.05 0.88 6.43
N GLU A 164 -21.64 1.60 5.37
CA GLU A 164 -22.21 1.43 4.03
C GLU A 164 -21.87 0.05 3.45
N TRP A 165 -20.63 -0.42 3.61
CA TRP A 165 -20.19 -1.74 3.18
C TRP A 165 -20.89 -2.88 3.92
N GLU A 166 -21.06 -2.77 5.24
CA GLU A 166 -21.84 -3.70 6.05
C GLU A 166 -23.29 -3.78 5.53
N SER A 167 -23.92 -2.62 5.29
CA SER A 167 -25.28 -2.56 4.73
C SER A 167 -25.37 -3.23 3.36
N ILE A 168 -24.39 -3.02 2.47
CA ILE A 168 -24.36 -3.65 1.14
C ILE A 168 -24.20 -5.16 1.28
N THR A 169 -23.29 -5.60 2.15
CA THR A 169 -23.02 -7.02 2.41
C THR A 169 -24.28 -7.72 2.90
N SER A 170 -24.99 -7.14 3.88
CA SER A 170 -26.24 -7.69 4.40
C SER A 170 -27.37 -7.71 3.37
N GLN A 171 -27.45 -6.71 2.49
CA GLN A 171 -28.54 -6.62 1.50
C GLN A 171 -28.34 -7.49 0.26
N THR A 172 -27.09 -7.65 -0.18
CA THR A 172 -26.78 -8.25 -1.49
C THR A 172 -26.00 -9.55 -1.41
N GLY A 173 -25.42 -9.87 -0.24
CA GLY A 173 -24.49 -10.99 -0.07
C GLY A 173 -23.16 -10.79 -0.81
N VAL A 174 -22.83 -9.55 -1.21
CA VAL A 174 -21.53 -9.22 -1.80
C VAL A 174 -20.46 -9.33 -0.74
N GLU A 175 -19.40 -10.08 -1.04
CA GLU A 175 -18.23 -10.26 -0.19
C GLU A 175 -17.08 -9.42 -0.75
N GLY A 176 -16.26 -8.83 0.12
CA GLY A 176 -15.18 -7.95 -0.32
C GLY A 176 -14.27 -7.51 0.80
N PHE A 177 -13.18 -6.85 0.43
CA PHE A 177 -12.28 -6.19 1.37
C PHE A 177 -11.67 -4.95 0.71
N TYR A 178 -11.23 -4.01 1.54
CA TYR A 178 -10.40 -2.89 1.10
C TYR A 178 -9.27 -2.63 2.10
N VAL A 179 -8.16 -2.11 1.59
CA VAL A 179 -7.02 -1.67 2.37
C VAL A 179 -6.65 -0.27 1.91
N ALA A 180 -6.61 0.67 2.84
CA ALA A 180 -6.16 2.03 2.61
C ALA A 180 -5.01 2.36 3.57
N VAL A 181 -3.88 2.77 3.00
CA VAL A 181 -2.65 3.09 3.75
C VAL A 181 -2.29 4.55 3.56
N ARG A 182 -1.51 5.11 4.48
CA ARG A 182 -1.02 6.48 4.34
C ARG A 182 -0.03 6.57 3.17
N GLY A 183 -0.13 7.68 2.42
CA GLY A 183 0.76 7.97 1.30
C GLY A 183 2.04 8.72 1.69
N ASP A 184 2.16 9.13 2.96
CA ASP A 184 3.27 9.96 3.43
C ASP A 184 3.56 9.62 4.89
N VAL A 185 4.83 9.71 5.29
CA VAL A 185 5.28 9.41 6.66
C VAL A 185 4.75 10.46 7.64
N GLU A 186 4.50 11.69 7.17
CA GLU A 186 3.94 12.78 7.98
C GLU A 186 2.46 12.59 8.34
N HIS A 187 1.76 11.67 7.67
CA HIS A 187 0.37 11.35 8.02
C HIS A 187 0.35 10.38 9.22
N PHE A 188 -0.34 10.78 10.29
CA PHE A 188 -0.43 10.00 11.55
C PHE A 188 -1.62 9.03 11.60
N HIS A 189 -2.36 8.83 10.51
CA HIS A 189 -3.47 7.87 10.54
C HIS A 189 -2.95 6.46 10.31
N GLU A 190 -3.51 5.51 11.06
CA GLU A 190 -3.27 4.07 10.86
C GLU A 190 -3.88 3.59 9.54
N SER A 191 -3.34 2.48 9.02
CA SER A 191 -3.95 1.76 7.90
C SER A 191 -5.40 1.39 8.20
N LYS A 192 -6.30 1.63 7.25
CA LYS A 192 -7.71 1.25 7.33
C LYS A 192 -7.95 -0.01 6.55
N ILE A 193 -8.47 -1.02 7.23
CA ILE A 193 -8.71 -2.33 6.68
C ILE A 193 -10.15 -2.67 6.99
N PHE A 194 -10.87 -3.11 5.97
CA PHE A 194 -12.19 -3.70 6.12
C PHE A 194 -12.20 -4.99 5.30
N TYR A 195 -12.85 -6.02 5.82
CA TYR A 195 -13.06 -7.27 5.11
C TYR A 195 -14.35 -7.92 5.60
N THR A 196 -15.04 -8.59 4.69
CA THR A 196 -16.10 -9.52 5.06
C THR A 196 -15.48 -10.88 5.46
N PRO A 197 -16.21 -11.75 6.20
CA PRO A 197 -15.65 -13.00 6.71
C PRO A 197 -15.04 -13.90 5.63
N ARG A 198 -15.69 -14.03 4.46
CA ARG A 198 -15.14 -14.87 3.36
C ARG A 198 -13.91 -14.24 2.71
N ALA A 199 -13.89 -12.92 2.58
CA ALA A 199 -12.71 -12.21 2.07
C ALA A 199 -11.52 -12.35 3.02
N GLN A 200 -11.76 -12.36 4.35
CA GLN A 200 -10.73 -12.61 5.34
C GLN A 200 -10.11 -14.00 5.20
N SER A 201 -10.95 -15.04 5.09
CA SER A 201 -10.49 -16.41 4.88
C SER A 201 -9.71 -16.54 3.57
N PHE A 202 -10.20 -15.93 2.48
CA PHE A 202 -9.49 -15.91 1.20
C PHE A 202 -8.08 -15.33 1.33
N ILE A 203 -7.91 -14.18 1.99
CA ILE A 203 -6.60 -13.56 2.19
C ILE A 203 -5.70 -14.50 3.00
N LYS A 204 -6.19 -15.03 4.12
CA LYS A 204 -5.40 -15.89 5.00
C LYS A 204 -4.98 -17.20 4.32
N GLU A 205 -5.90 -17.87 3.63
CA GLU A 205 -5.67 -19.19 3.05
C GLU A 205 -4.85 -19.14 1.76
N ILE A 206 -5.11 -18.15 0.88
CA ILE A 206 -4.46 -18.10 -0.44
C ILE A 206 -3.18 -17.29 -0.42
N SER A 207 -3.15 -16.16 0.30
CA SER A 207 -1.94 -15.34 0.37
C SER A 207 -0.99 -15.76 1.51
N HIS A 208 -1.44 -16.62 2.42
CA HIS A 208 -0.70 -17.02 3.63
C HIS A 208 -0.23 -15.82 4.46
N LEU A 209 -1.02 -14.73 4.44
CA LEU A 209 -0.76 -13.51 5.18
C LEU A 209 -1.99 -13.14 6.00
N ASP A 210 -1.76 -12.73 7.24
CA ASP A 210 -2.81 -12.05 8.00
C ASP A 210 -3.12 -10.68 7.37
N PRO A 211 -4.40 -10.26 7.25
CA PRO A 211 -4.76 -8.98 6.63
C PRO A 211 -4.05 -7.76 7.25
N LYS A 212 -3.81 -7.75 8.57
CA LYS A 212 -3.05 -6.67 9.23
C LYS A 212 -1.61 -6.65 8.74
N ARG A 213 -0.97 -7.82 8.66
CA ARG A 213 0.40 -7.96 8.13
C ARG A 213 0.49 -7.58 6.65
N PHE A 214 -0.54 -7.89 5.86
CA PHE A 214 -0.64 -7.44 4.48
C PHE A 214 -0.71 -5.91 4.39
N ALA A 215 -1.57 -5.27 5.19
CA ALA A 215 -1.69 -3.82 5.22
C ALA A 215 -0.38 -3.13 5.65
N LEU A 216 0.32 -3.66 6.67
CA LEU A 216 1.61 -3.12 7.10
C LEU A 216 2.69 -3.23 6.00
N LYS A 217 2.74 -4.35 5.27
CA LYS A 217 3.65 -4.50 4.12
C LYS A 217 3.30 -3.52 3.01
N PHE A 218 2.01 -3.35 2.74
CA PHE A 218 1.54 -2.41 1.73
C PHE A 218 1.82 -0.96 2.13
N GLU A 219 1.59 -0.59 3.39
CA GLU A 219 1.91 0.73 3.92
C GLU A 219 3.41 1.00 3.87
N SER A 220 4.22 0.02 4.27
CA SER A 220 5.68 0.13 4.16
C SER A 220 6.08 0.41 2.71
N TRP A 221 5.51 -0.34 1.75
CA TRP A 221 5.75 -0.12 0.32
C TRP A 221 5.30 1.25 -0.18
N VAL A 222 4.18 1.78 0.29
CA VAL A 222 3.70 3.10 -0.15
C VAL A 222 4.50 4.24 0.48
N THR A 223 4.75 4.16 1.79
CA THR A 223 5.41 5.22 2.57
C THR A 223 6.91 5.30 2.37
N GLY A 224 7.58 4.17 2.12
CA GLY A 224 9.02 4.17 1.87
C GLY A 224 9.43 4.67 0.49
N ASP A 225 8.52 5.37 -0.22
CA ASP A 225 8.74 5.94 -1.55
C ASP A 225 9.35 4.92 -2.52
N PHE A 226 8.78 3.71 -2.51
CA PHE A 226 9.17 2.62 -3.39
C PHE A 226 8.80 2.92 -4.87
N ASP A 227 8.24 4.11 -5.15
CA ASP A 227 7.74 4.52 -6.45
C ASP A 227 8.87 4.97 -7.42
N THR A 228 9.11 4.07 -8.39
CA THR A 228 9.35 4.27 -9.83
C THR A 228 10.49 5.14 -10.40
N ARG A 229 11.25 5.95 -9.64
CA ARG A 229 12.38 6.72 -10.25
C ARG A 229 13.79 6.14 -10.06
N ALA A 230 14.06 5.41 -8.99
CA ALA A 230 15.29 4.62 -8.91
C ALA A 230 14.98 3.23 -9.43
N ASN A 231 15.73 2.77 -10.43
CA ASN A 231 15.62 1.41 -10.97
C ASN A 231 15.49 0.43 -9.80
N ALA A 232 14.46 -0.44 -9.81
CA ALA A 232 14.19 -1.42 -8.73
C ALA A 232 15.46 -2.20 -8.30
N THR A 233 16.41 -2.30 -9.21
CA THR A 233 17.73 -2.94 -9.12
C THR A 233 18.71 -2.20 -8.21
N GLN A 234 18.67 -0.87 -8.16
CA GLN A 234 19.50 -0.05 -7.28
C GLN A 234 19.09 -0.13 -5.81
N ARG A 235 17.93 -0.71 -5.49
CA ARG A 235 17.36 -0.77 -4.13
C ARG A 235 17.38 -2.17 -3.51
N LEU A 236 17.60 -3.21 -4.31
CA LEU A 236 17.68 -4.59 -3.80
C LEU A 236 18.94 -4.79 -2.95
N PRO A 237 18.88 -5.51 -1.81
CA PRO A 237 20.08 -5.99 -1.15
C PRO A 237 20.99 -6.72 -2.15
N PRO A 238 22.33 -6.58 -2.06
CA PRO A 238 23.24 -7.20 -3.02
C PRO A 238 22.97 -8.70 -3.21
N THR A 239 22.60 -9.39 -2.13
CA THR A 239 22.24 -10.81 -2.12
C THR A 239 21.05 -11.14 -3.02
N LYS A 240 19.98 -10.33 -2.98
CA LYS A 240 18.82 -10.49 -3.86
C LYS A 240 19.18 -10.21 -5.32
N LEU A 241 19.98 -9.16 -5.56
CA LEU A 241 20.42 -8.82 -6.92
C LEU A 241 21.28 -9.94 -7.54
N ILE A 242 22.19 -10.52 -6.76
CA ILE A 242 22.97 -11.70 -7.14
C ILE A 242 22.05 -12.88 -7.47
N SER A 243 21.04 -13.13 -6.64
CA SER A 243 20.08 -14.21 -6.86
C SER A 243 19.31 -14.01 -8.17
N LEU A 244 18.80 -12.81 -8.41
CA LEU A 244 18.06 -12.48 -9.62
C LEU A 244 18.93 -12.59 -10.88
N CYS A 245 20.17 -12.09 -10.85
CA CYS A 245 21.11 -12.28 -11.96
C CYS A 245 21.32 -13.77 -12.28
N ARG A 246 21.53 -14.60 -11.25
CA ARG A 246 21.69 -16.05 -11.43
C ARG A 246 20.45 -16.71 -12.02
N THR A 247 19.25 -16.29 -11.59
CA THR A 247 17.98 -16.79 -12.10
C THR A 247 17.82 -16.42 -13.58
N ASN A 248 17.97 -15.15 -13.95
CA ASN A 248 17.84 -14.69 -15.34
C ASN A 248 18.83 -15.40 -16.27
N ILE A 249 20.11 -15.51 -15.86
CA ILE A 249 21.13 -16.22 -16.64
C ILE A 249 20.72 -17.69 -16.85
N GLN A 250 20.24 -18.37 -15.79
CA GLN A 250 19.85 -19.78 -15.86
C GLN A 250 18.57 -19.99 -16.67
N GLU A 251 17.60 -19.08 -16.58
CA GLU A 251 16.36 -19.12 -17.35
C GLU A 251 16.63 -18.89 -18.84
N GLY A 252 17.44 -17.89 -19.18
CA GLY A 252 17.88 -17.65 -20.56
C GLY A 252 18.59 -18.86 -21.17
N LEU A 253 19.50 -19.49 -20.41
CA LEU A 253 20.20 -20.70 -20.85
C LEU A 253 19.22 -21.87 -21.07
N THR A 254 18.27 -22.04 -20.15
CA THR A 254 17.27 -23.10 -20.24
C THR A 254 16.31 -22.86 -21.42
N SER A 255 15.97 -21.60 -21.69
CA SER A 255 15.10 -21.19 -22.79
C SER A 255 15.77 -21.47 -24.14
N LEU A 256 17.01 -21.01 -24.34
CA LEU A 256 17.76 -21.26 -25.57
C LEU A 256 18.01 -22.76 -25.80
N MET A 257 18.33 -23.51 -24.74
CA MET A 257 18.48 -24.97 -24.87
C MET A 257 17.17 -25.65 -25.24
N ARG A 258 16.03 -25.11 -24.80
CA ARG A 258 14.72 -25.64 -25.18
C ARG A 258 14.43 -25.34 -26.65
N SER A 259 14.75 -24.15 -27.16
CA SER A 259 14.53 -23.81 -28.58
C SER A 259 15.43 -24.63 -29.50
N ILE A 260 16.71 -24.80 -29.18
CA ILE A 260 17.64 -25.62 -29.97
C ILE A 260 17.18 -27.10 -30.00
N CYS A 261 16.68 -27.61 -28.88
CA CYS A 261 16.11 -28.97 -28.82
C CYS A 261 14.79 -29.11 -29.60
N GLN A 262 14.06 -28.01 -29.87
CA GLN A 262 12.84 -28.01 -30.67
C GLN A 262 13.13 -27.91 -32.17
N ASP A 263 14.14 -27.14 -32.58
CA ASP A 263 14.46 -26.87 -33.98
C ASP A 263 15.22 -28.00 -34.69
N ALA A 264 15.83 -28.92 -33.95
CA ALA A 264 16.59 -30.04 -34.52
C ALA A 264 16.07 -31.36 -33.95
N ILE A 265 15.55 -32.25 -34.83
CA ILE A 265 16.05 -33.60 -35.25
C ILE A 265 16.88 -34.44 -34.23
N VAL A 266 17.02 -34.05 -32.97
CA VAL A 266 17.80 -34.70 -31.89
C VAL A 266 16.91 -35.70 -31.14
N LYS A 267 16.18 -36.55 -31.87
CA LYS A 267 15.74 -37.85 -31.34
C LYS A 267 16.91 -38.86 -31.27
N LYS A 268 18.02 -38.59 -31.98
CA LYS A 268 19.12 -39.54 -32.17
C LYS A 268 20.14 -39.57 -31.02
N TYR A 269 20.24 -38.51 -30.21
CA TYR A 269 21.09 -38.47 -29.03
C TYR A 269 20.21 -38.18 -27.84
N ASN A 270 20.16 -39.10 -26.86
CA ASN A 270 19.42 -39.00 -25.61
C ASN A 270 19.89 -37.82 -24.71
N LEU A 271 19.92 -36.58 -25.24
CA LEU A 271 20.01 -35.33 -24.47
C LEU A 271 18.66 -34.98 -23.81
N SER A 272 17.78 -35.98 -23.66
CA SER A 272 16.47 -35.79 -23.07
C SER A 272 16.60 -35.49 -21.57
N LYS A 273 16.05 -34.33 -21.18
CA LYS A 273 15.62 -33.93 -19.83
C LYS A 273 16.66 -33.48 -18.80
N LYS A 274 17.97 -33.57 -19.03
CA LYS A 274 18.91 -33.05 -18.02
C LYS A 274 18.97 -31.52 -18.05
N LYS A 275 18.40 -30.88 -17.03
CA LYS A 275 18.52 -29.43 -16.80
C LYS A 275 20.00 -29.07 -16.66
N ILE A 276 20.55 -28.42 -17.69
CA ILE A 276 21.95 -27.96 -17.68
C ILE A 276 22.06 -26.81 -16.70
N LYS A 277 22.88 -27.00 -15.67
CA LYS A 277 23.14 -25.98 -14.65
C LYS A 277 24.32 -25.12 -15.08
N MET A 278 24.18 -23.80 -14.97
CA MET A 278 25.24 -22.85 -15.28
C MET A 278 26.52 -23.16 -14.49
N ASN A 279 27.66 -23.25 -15.19
CA ASN A 279 28.98 -23.49 -14.60
C ASN A 279 29.92 -22.32 -14.90
N TYR A 280 30.10 -21.44 -13.92
CA TYR A 280 30.96 -20.27 -14.07
C TYR A 280 32.46 -20.59 -13.99
N ASP A 281 32.86 -21.61 -13.23
CA ASP A 281 34.28 -21.95 -13.03
C ASP A 281 34.89 -22.58 -14.31
N ASN A 282 34.09 -23.37 -15.04
CA ASN A 282 34.49 -24.00 -16.30
C ASN A 282 33.56 -23.57 -17.45
N TYR A 283 33.28 -22.27 -17.53
CA TYR A 283 32.33 -21.70 -18.49
C TYR A 283 32.68 -22.05 -19.94
N GLU A 284 33.92 -21.76 -20.37
CA GLU A 284 34.38 -22.01 -21.74
C GLU A 284 34.25 -23.50 -22.10
N GLN A 285 34.75 -24.41 -21.25
CA GLN A 285 34.69 -25.84 -21.55
C GLN A 285 33.27 -26.42 -21.52
N LYS A 286 32.51 -26.16 -20.44
CA LYS A 286 31.26 -26.89 -20.19
C LYS A 286 30.03 -26.25 -20.80
N ILE A 287 30.10 -24.96 -21.13
CA ILE A 287 28.98 -24.24 -21.74
C ILE A 287 29.31 -23.94 -23.20
N VAL A 288 30.43 -23.25 -23.47
CA VAL A 288 30.76 -22.80 -24.83
C VAL A 288 31.17 -23.96 -25.73
N GLU A 289 32.21 -24.71 -25.37
CA GLU A 289 32.76 -25.79 -26.19
C GLU A 289 31.82 -27.01 -26.27
N MET A 290 31.20 -27.41 -25.15
CA MET A 290 30.31 -28.58 -25.13
C MET A 290 28.92 -28.34 -25.74
N HIS A 291 28.38 -27.11 -25.68
CA HIS A 291 27.02 -26.83 -26.11
C HIS A 291 26.92 -25.84 -27.27
N GLY A 292 28.01 -25.19 -27.67
CA GLY A 292 28.00 -24.20 -28.75
C GLY A 292 27.18 -22.96 -28.41
N ILE A 293 27.11 -22.58 -27.13
CA ILE A 293 26.31 -21.45 -26.66
C ILE A 293 27.21 -20.50 -25.86
N ALA A 294 27.16 -19.21 -26.21
CA ALA A 294 27.88 -18.16 -25.52
C ALA A 294 26.93 -17.08 -24.99
N LEU A 295 27.37 -16.40 -23.94
CA LEU A 295 26.66 -15.28 -23.33
C LEU A 295 27.31 -14.02 -23.88
N GLU A 296 26.63 -13.34 -24.80
CA GLU A 296 27.12 -12.12 -25.43
C GLU A 296 26.62 -10.89 -24.67
N GLY A 297 27.40 -9.80 -24.71
CA GLY A 297 27.04 -8.55 -24.03
C GLY A 297 27.27 -8.51 -22.52
N TRP A 298 28.13 -9.40 -22.00
CA TRP A 298 28.52 -9.40 -20.59
C TRP A 298 29.29 -8.13 -20.20
N THR A 299 28.79 -7.38 -19.21
CA THR A 299 29.30 -6.03 -18.87
C THR A 299 30.48 -6.03 -17.89
N CYS A 300 30.70 -7.10 -17.13
CA CYS A 300 31.69 -7.14 -16.04
C CYS A 300 33.05 -7.76 -16.46
N GLY A 301 33.46 -7.60 -17.71
CA GLY A 301 34.69 -8.19 -18.24
C GLY A 301 34.59 -9.72 -18.42
N LYS A 302 35.24 -10.50 -17.54
CA LYS A 302 35.20 -11.99 -17.63
C LYS A 302 33.87 -12.52 -17.07
N VAL A 303 33.28 -13.50 -17.78
CA VAL A 303 32.09 -14.21 -17.30
C VAL A 303 32.42 -14.94 -16.00
N GLN A 304 31.79 -14.52 -14.91
CA GLN A 304 31.99 -15.07 -13.58
C GLN A 304 30.68 -15.14 -12.81
N ASN A 305 30.68 -15.88 -11.69
CA ASN A 305 29.51 -15.97 -10.83
C ASN A 305 29.15 -14.56 -10.33
N PRO A 306 27.88 -14.10 -10.46
CA PRO A 306 27.48 -12.79 -9.97
C PRO A 306 27.84 -12.53 -8.51
N GLY A 307 27.89 -13.56 -7.66
CA GLY A 307 28.33 -13.40 -6.26
C GLY A 307 29.82 -13.07 -6.05
N LYS A 308 30.64 -13.13 -7.10
CA LYS A 308 32.05 -12.68 -7.08
C LYS A 308 32.22 -11.26 -7.62
N ILE A 309 31.16 -10.65 -8.14
CA ILE A 309 31.17 -9.25 -8.58
C ILE A 309 31.06 -8.39 -7.32
N GLY A 310 32.18 -7.76 -6.94
CA GLY A 310 32.28 -7.05 -5.66
C GLY A 310 31.50 -5.73 -5.63
N ARG A 311 31.42 -5.02 -6.76
CA ARG A 311 30.74 -3.72 -6.83
C ARG A 311 29.27 -3.90 -7.14
N ARG A 312 28.43 -3.22 -6.34
CA ARG A 312 26.98 -3.19 -6.52
C ARG A 312 26.58 -2.61 -7.88
N GLU A 313 27.26 -1.54 -8.30
CA GLU A 313 26.98 -0.85 -9.57
C GLU A 313 27.16 -1.77 -10.78
N ASP A 314 28.21 -2.60 -10.77
CA ASP A 314 28.47 -3.59 -11.80
C ASP A 314 27.36 -4.66 -11.84
N LEU A 315 26.87 -5.10 -10.68
CA LEU A 315 25.73 -6.02 -10.59
C LEU A 315 24.44 -5.42 -11.13
N VAL A 316 24.18 -4.14 -10.84
CA VAL A 316 23.00 -3.43 -11.35
C VAL A 316 23.10 -3.30 -12.87
N THR A 317 24.28 -2.95 -13.37
CA THR A 317 24.55 -2.83 -14.82
C THR A 317 24.36 -4.16 -15.53
N LEU A 318 24.90 -5.25 -14.96
CA LEU A 318 24.71 -6.60 -15.48
C LEU A 318 23.23 -7.02 -15.45
N PHE A 319 22.53 -6.77 -14.35
CA PHE A 319 21.11 -7.12 -14.26
C PHE A 319 20.27 -6.34 -15.29
N ASN A 320 20.50 -5.04 -15.43
CA ASN A 320 19.81 -4.22 -16.42
C ASN A 320 20.13 -4.71 -17.85
N ALA A 321 21.38 -5.11 -18.12
CA ALA A 321 21.74 -5.69 -19.41
C ALA A 321 21.03 -7.02 -19.68
N LEU A 322 20.86 -7.88 -18.68
CA LEU A 322 20.10 -9.14 -18.80
C LEU A 322 18.60 -8.91 -19.02
N VAL A 323 18.01 -7.88 -18.43
CA VAL A 323 16.58 -7.57 -18.54
C VAL A 323 16.25 -6.85 -19.85
N ASN A 324 17.12 -5.96 -20.30
CA ASN A 324 16.93 -5.17 -21.53
C ASN A 324 17.47 -5.90 -22.77
N ASP A 325 17.74 -7.21 -22.69
CA ASP A 325 18.32 -8.02 -23.76
C ASP A 325 19.64 -7.47 -24.34
N HIS A 326 20.42 -6.71 -23.56
CA HIS A 326 21.79 -6.34 -23.95
C HIS A 326 22.81 -7.43 -23.61
N CYS A 327 22.47 -8.33 -22.68
CA CYS A 327 23.26 -9.50 -22.33
C CYS A 327 22.39 -10.74 -22.55
N LEU A 328 22.65 -11.50 -23.60
CA LEU A 328 21.78 -12.59 -24.04
C LEU A 328 22.57 -13.83 -24.48
N TRP A 329 21.91 -14.97 -24.42
CA TRP A 329 22.49 -16.23 -24.86
C TRP A 329 22.38 -16.35 -26.38
N VAL A 330 23.52 -16.53 -27.04
CA VAL A 330 23.63 -16.67 -28.50
C VAL A 330 24.15 -18.06 -28.83
N ARG A 331 23.54 -18.68 -29.84
CA ARG A 331 24.03 -19.92 -30.43
C ARG A 331 25.21 -19.61 -31.35
N LEU A 332 26.35 -20.24 -31.10
CA LEU A 332 27.52 -20.15 -31.96
C LEU A 332 27.40 -21.15 -33.12
N THR A 333 28.00 -20.78 -34.26
CA THR A 333 28.23 -21.69 -35.38
C THR A 333 29.38 -22.65 -35.07
N GLU A 334 29.46 -23.78 -35.77
CA GLU A 334 30.51 -24.78 -35.55
C GLU A 334 31.92 -24.18 -35.75
N GLU A 335 32.10 -23.37 -36.80
CA GLU A 335 33.35 -22.65 -37.06
C GLU A 335 33.75 -21.71 -35.90
N GLN A 336 32.78 -20.98 -35.32
CA GLN A 336 33.02 -20.11 -34.17
C GLN A 336 33.41 -20.91 -32.92
N VAL A 337 32.80 -22.08 -32.72
CA VAL A 337 33.14 -22.98 -31.60
C VAL A 337 34.56 -23.53 -31.77
N GLU A 338 34.93 -23.96 -32.97
CA GLU A 338 36.27 -24.46 -33.27
C GLU A 338 37.34 -23.38 -33.09
N GLN A 339 37.10 -22.19 -33.63
CA GLN A 339 38.00 -21.05 -33.47
C GLN A 339 38.18 -20.68 -32.00
N ARG A 340 37.09 -20.65 -31.23
CA ARG A 340 37.13 -20.35 -29.79
C ARG A 340 37.85 -21.44 -29.00
N THR A 341 37.65 -22.71 -29.37
CA THR A 341 38.35 -23.87 -28.79
C THR A 341 39.85 -23.80 -29.08
N ALA A 342 40.25 -23.46 -30.31
CA ALA A 342 41.65 -23.31 -30.69
C ALA A 342 42.32 -22.18 -29.90
N SER A 343 41.68 -21.01 -29.83
CA SER A 343 42.15 -19.87 -29.04
C SER A 343 42.28 -20.20 -27.55
N ASN A 344 41.30 -20.91 -26.97
CA ASN A 344 41.38 -21.37 -25.57
C ASN A 344 42.57 -22.33 -25.35
N ARG A 345 42.83 -23.25 -26.29
CA ARG A 345 43.99 -24.16 -26.21
C ARG A 345 45.31 -23.42 -26.26
N GLU A 346 45.44 -22.40 -27.10
CA GLU A 346 46.64 -21.56 -27.18
C GLU A 346 46.88 -20.79 -25.89
N ARG A 347 45.84 -20.18 -25.32
CA ARG A 347 45.94 -19.46 -24.04
C ARG A 347 46.36 -20.38 -22.89
N VAL A 348 45.89 -21.63 -22.89
CA VAL A 348 46.35 -22.65 -21.93
C VAL A 348 47.82 -23.02 -22.16
N LYS A 349 48.28 -23.15 -23.41
CA LYS A 349 49.72 -23.35 -23.71
C LYS A 349 50.57 -22.18 -23.23
N ASN A 350 50.04 -20.96 -23.29
CA ASN A 350 50.68 -19.76 -22.78
C ASN A 350 50.63 -19.63 -21.24
N GLY A 351 50.07 -20.64 -20.55
CA GLY A 351 50.03 -20.70 -19.08
C GLY A 351 48.81 -20.03 -18.44
N GLU A 352 47.82 -19.57 -19.22
CA GLU A 352 46.60 -18.99 -18.65
C GLU A 352 45.65 -20.10 -18.14
N ALA A 353 45.23 -20.01 -16.88
CA ALA A 353 44.32 -20.96 -16.26
C ALA A 353 42.86 -20.75 -16.73
N ILE A 354 42.53 -21.23 -17.93
CA ILE A 354 41.17 -21.22 -18.48
C ILE A 354 40.31 -22.34 -17.88
N TYR A 355 40.89 -23.54 -17.79
CA TYR A 355 40.19 -24.72 -17.28
C TYR A 355 40.59 -24.97 -15.83
N LYS A 356 39.60 -25.06 -14.93
CA LYS A 356 39.86 -25.48 -13.56
C LYS A 356 39.96 -27.00 -13.53
N PRO A 357 41.13 -27.59 -13.18
CA PRO A 357 41.28 -29.04 -13.14
C PRO A 357 40.31 -29.62 -12.12
N ARG A 358 39.69 -30.76 -12.47
CA ARG A 358 38.81 -31.46 -11.55
C ARG A 358 39.64 -31.88 -10.35
N LYS A 359 39.25 -31.46 -9.14
CA LYS A 359 39.89 -31.94 -7.90
C LYS A 359 39.89 -33.47 -7.93
N ALA A 360 41.07 -34.06 -7.84
CA ALA A 360 41.21 -35.50 -7.69
C ALA A 360 40.35 -35.93 -6.50
N MET A 361 39.39 -36.82 -6.75
CA MET A 361 38.47 -37.27 -5.73
C MET A 361 39.29 -38.05 -4.72
N LYS A 362 39.54 -37.47 -3.53
CA LYS A 362 40.14 -38.22 -2.42
C LYS A 362 39.21 -39.40 -2.17
N ARG A 363 39.66 -40.61 -2.47
CA ARG A 363 38.90 -41.83 -2.17
C ARG A 363 38.59 -41.78 -0.68
N LYS A 364 37.29 -41.75 -0.36
CA LYS A 364 36.82 -41.85 1.02
C LYS A 364 37.29 -43.24 1.50
N VAL A 365 38.32 -43.30 2.34
CA VAL A 365 38.73 -44.54 2.99
C VAL A 365 37.58 -44.94 3.90
N THR A 366 36.74 -45.85 3.43
CA THR A 366 35.80 -46.60 4.25
C THR A 366 36.61 -47.61 5.05
N GLY A 367 36.95 -47.27 6.30
CA GLY A 367 37.63 -48.17 7.21
C GLY A 367 38.28 -47.41 8.37
N GLY A 368 37.57 -47.31 9.48
CA GLY A 368 38.05 -46.66 10.69
C GLY A 368 36.92 -46.41 11.68
N SER A 369 36.36 -47.50 12.21
CA SER A 369 35.55 -47.51 13.42
C SER A 369 36.30 -46.78 14.54
N LYS A 370 35.80 -45.62 14.96
CA LYS A 370 36.24 -44.97 16.20
C LYS A 370 35.38 -45.51 17.33
N SER A 371 35.89 -46.53 18.03
CA SER A 371 35.46 -46.86 19.38
C SER A 371 35.73 -45.68 20.30
N ALA A 372 34.75 -45.38 21.15
CA ALA A 372 34.84 -44.38 22.21
C ALA A 372 35.92 -44.79 23.23
N ALA A 373 36.80 -43.86 23.57
CA ALA A 373 37.68 -43.98 24.72
C ALA A 373 37.11 -43.11 25.84
N VAL A 374 36.75 -43.79 26.94
CA VAL A 374 36.33 -43.25 28.23
C VAL A 374 37.53 -42.61 28.92
N ILE A 375 37.38 -41.36 29.34
CA ILE A 375 38.16 -40.63 30.37
C ILE A 375 37.07 -39.79 31.06
N GLY A 376 36.72 -39.93 32.34
CA GLY A 376 37.56 -40.07 33.53
C GLY A 376 37.52 -38.73 34.26
N ASP A 377 36.54 -38.58 35.17
CA ASP A 377 36.25 -37.41 36.02
C ASP A 377 37.51 -36.73 36.61
N THR A 378 37.57 -35.40 36.55
CA THR A 378 38.10 -34.59 37.66
C THR A 378 37.44 -33.21 37.68
N ASP A 379 36.91 -32.92 38.85
CA ASP A 379 36.09 -31.82 39.33
C ASP A 379 36.90 -30.51 39.55
N SER A 380 36.37 -29.36 39.11
CA SER A 380 36.55 -28.05 39.77
C SER A 380 35.76 -26.92 39.09
N SER A 381 34.79 -26.43 39.86
CA SER A 381 34.05 -25.16 39.86
C SER A 381 34.63 -23.95 39.13
N GLU A 382 33.74 -23.22 38.44
CA GLU A 382 33.42 -21.77 38.57
C GLU A 382 32.47 -21.40 37.41
N ASN A 383 31.16 -21.29 37.66
CA ASN A 383 30.45 -20.07 38.02
C ASN A 383 30.31 -19.09 36.83
N GLU A 384 29.12 -19.06 36.21
CA GLU A 384 28.38 -17.85 35.81
C GLU A 384 27.12 -18.27 35.03
N GLN A 385 25.98 -18.09 35.69
CA GLN A 385 24.65 -18.43 35.24
C GLN A 385 23.89 -17.10 35.14
N GLU A 386 23.79 -16.54 33.94
CA GLU A 386 22.87 -15.44 33.66
C GLU A 386 21.49 -16.04 33.33
N VAL A 387 20.62 -15.92 34.34
CA VAL A 387 19.17 -16.00 34.26
C VAL A 387 18.71 -14.55 34.14
N ASP A 388 17.99 -14.22 33.06
CA ASP A 388 17.11 -13.05 33.05
C ASP A 388 15.70 -13.54 32.70
N ASP A 389 14.95 -13.76 33.78
CA ASP A 389 13.50 -13.59 33.85
C ASP A 389 13.20 -12.08 33.72
N ASP A 390 12.17 -11.73 32.96
CA ASP A 390 11.38 -10.53 33.23
C ASP A 390 9.94 -10.84 32.82
N ASP A 391 9.21 -11.34 33.82
CA ASP A 391 7.77 -11.24 33.97
C ASP A 391 7.39 -9.76 34.19
N GLU A 392 6.49 -9.22 33.37
CA GLU A 392 5.65 -8.10 33.77
C GLU A 392 4.19 -8.56 33.68
N GLU A 393 3.67 -8.99 34.83
CA GLU A 393 2.26 -9.01 35.17
C GLU A 393 1.78 -7.56 35.35
N GLU A 394 0.71 -7.17 34.65
CA GLU A 394 -0.19 -6.12 35.12
C GLU A 394 -1.59 -6.73 35.23
N GLU A 395 -1.99 -6.96 36.49
CA GLU A 395 -3.36 -7.08 36.97
C GLU A 395 -4.07 -5.71 36.93
N GLU A 396 -5.36 -5.71 37.31
CA GLU A 396 -6.28 -4.58 37.53
C GLU A 396 -7.15 -4.22 36.31
N GLU A 397 -8.48 -4.24 36.34
CA GLU A 397 -9.45 -4.31 37.44
C GLU A 397 -10.82 -4.77 36.86
N GLU A 398 -11.51 -5.62 37.63
CA GLU A 398 -12.93 -5.93 37.47
C GLU A 398 -13.77 -4.78 38.05
N GLU A 399 -14.75 -4.28 37.30
CA GLU A 399 -15.93 -3.63 37.88
C GLU A 399 -17.18 -4.35 37.33
N GLU A 400 -17.71 -5.27 38.14
CA GLU A 400 -19.12 -5.67 38.15
C GLU A 400 -19.88 -4.73 39.11
N GLU A 401 -21.03 -4.19 38.67
CA GLU A 401 -22.23 -3.93 39.48
C GLU A 401 -23.34 -3.48 38.49
N GLU A 402 -24.31 -4.35 38.20
CA GLU A 402 -25.65 -4.43 38.80
C GLU A 402 -26.72 -3.67 37.97
N GLU A 403 -27.66 -4.43 37.40
CA GLU A 403 -29.10 -4.19 37.49
C GLU A 403 -29.85 -5.36 36.80
N GLU A 404 -30.18 -6.38 37.60
CA GLU A 404 -31.26 -7.33 37.33
C GLU A 404 -32.59 -6.82 37.90
N GLU A 405 -33.68 -7.38 37.36
CA GLU A 405 -35.06 -7.38 37.85
C GLU A 405 -35.92 -6.13 37.59
N GLU A 406 -36.77 -6.23 36.55
CA GLU A 406 -38.20 -6.08 36.82
C GLU A 406 -38.99 -7.24 36.21
N GLN A 407 -39.68 -7.93 37.11
CA GLN A 407 -40.42 -9.16 36.93
C GLN A 407 -41.66 -8.95 36.05
N GLY A 408 -42.01 -9.99 35.29
CA GLY A 408 -43.33 -10.09 34.68
C GLY A 408 -44.39 -10.50 35.70
N THR A 409 -45.56 -9.87 35.66
CA THR A 409 -46.84 -10.46 36.04
C THR A 409 -47.99 -9.73 35.35
N GLU A 410 -49.08 -10.47 35.13
CA GLU A 410 -50.41 -10.07 34.63
C GLU A 410 -50.57 -9.99 33.09
N GLY A 411 -51.48 -10.72 32.45
CA GLY A 411 -52.51 -11.60 32.96
C GLY A 411 -53.28 -12.21 31.78
N ALA A 412 -53.60 -13.49 31.89
CA ALA A 412 -54.57 -14.17 31.04
C ALA A 412 -55.97 -13.99 31.65
N VAL A 413 -56.89 -13.34 30.94
CA VAL A 413 -58.36 -13.36 31.17
C VAL A 413 -59.01 -13.13 29.78
N VAL A 414 -59.46 -14.19 29.09
CA VAL A 414 -60.82 -14.77 29.08
C VAL A 414 -61.82 -14.01 28.18
N VAL A 415 -62.26 -14.74 27.15
CA VAL A 415 -63.64 -14.85 26.61
C VAL A 415 -64.43 -13.57 26.29
N GLY A 416 -64.79 -13.46 25.01
CA GLY A 416 -65.78 -12.53 24.44
C GLY A 416 -65.78 -12.60 22.93
#